data_AF-A0A6G6W1V2-F1
#
_entry.id   AF-A0A6G6W1V2-F1
#
_cell.length_a   1.000
_cell.length_b   1.000
_cell.length_c   1.000
_cell.angle_alpha   90.00
_cell.angle_beta   90.00
_cell.angle_gamma   90.00
#
_symmetry.space_group_name_H-M   'P 1'
#
loop_
_entity.id
_entity.type
_entity.pdbx_description
1 polymer ?
#
loop_
_entity_poly.entity_id
_entity_poly.type
_entity_poly.pdbx_seq_one_letter_code
_entity_poly.pdbx_strand_id
1 'polypeptide(L)'
;MRSRAIYVETSIRADVDAVWDATQDPAQHVRWDVRFSRISPVGVTVAGASTFTYERRVPFHTVRGSGVSLGEKTGLDGARTSALRFQTEDRLSPIAAGRGYWRYVADGREVTLFVTGYDYNPGWGVLDVVVRPLLGWATAWSFDRLRIWLETGVPPERWPLWSVFWWWRSDRPRASRCLRAPRGRSRRDDHLADAPPSLAALPDPEVIR
;
A
#
# COMPACT_ATOMS: atom_id res chain seq x y z
N MET A 1 -9.19 0.10 -22.15
CA MET A 1 -8.59 -1.14 -21.61
C MET A 1 -9.06 -1.28 -20.18
N ARG A 2 -9.61 -2.44 -19.77
CA ARG A 2 -10.13 -2.60 -18.38
C ARG A 2 -8.98 -2.37 -17.40
N SER A 3 -9.16 -1.42 -16.47
CA SER A 3 -8.22 -1.16 -15.38
C SER A 3 -7.94 -2.48 -14.66
N ARG A 4 -6.67 -2.88 -14.55
CA ARG A 4 -6.27 -4.03 -13.74
C ARG A 4 -5.85 -3.50 -12.38
N ALA A 5 -6.75 -2.80 -11.69
CA ALA A 5 -6.49 -2.33 -10.35
C ALA A 5 -5.99 -3.49 -9.48
N ILE A 6 -4.96 -3.24 -8.68
CA ILE A 6 -4.46 -4.19 -7.71
C ILE A 6 -5.31 -4.03 -6.45
N TYR A 7 -5.84 -5.16 -5.98
CA TYR A 7 -6.55 -5.24 -4.71
C TYR A 7 -5.84 -6.18 -3.74
N VAL A 8 -5.79 -5.77 -2.48
CA VAL A 8 -5.39 -6.61 -1.36
C VAL A 8 -6.25 -6.27 -0.16
N GLU A 9 -6.75 -7.29 0.53
CA GLU A 9 -7.35 -7.13 1.86
C GLU A 9 -6.81 -8.16 2.85
N THR A 10 -6.77 -7.77 4.13
CA THR A 10 -6.41 -8.64 5.25
C THR A 10 -7.16 -8.23 6.51
N SER A 11 -7.54 -9.20 7.33
CA SER A 11 -8.06 -8.96 8.68
C SER A 11 -6.89 -8.98 9.66
N ILE A 12 -6.76 -7.94 10.48
CA ILE A 12 -5.72 -7.79 11.48
C ILE A 12 -6.39 -7.76 12.85
N ARG A 13 -5.96 -8.63 13.76
CA ARG A 13 -6.39 -8.57 15.17
C ARG A 13 -5.67 -7.44 15.92
N ALA A 14 -6.02 -6.22 15.55
CA ALA A 14 -5.65 -4.97 16.20
C ALA A 14 -6.78 -3.95 15.97
N ASP A 15 -6.92 -3.00 16.89
CA ASP A 15 -7.85 -1.89 16.73
C ASP A 15 -7.45 -0.97 15.56
N VAL A 16 -8.41 -0.15 15.11
CA VAL A 16 -8.24 0.72 13.94
C VAL A 16 -7.16 1.78 14.18
N ASP A 17 -6.94 2.24 15.41
CA ASP A 17 -5.92 3.23 15.73
C ASP A 17 -4.52 2.65 15.57
N ALA A 18 -4.28 1.44 16.07
CA ALA A 18 -3.00 0.74 15.91
C ALA A 18 -2.68 0.48 14.44
N VAL A 19 -3.66 0.04 13.64
CA VAL A 19 -3.47 -0.16 12.19
C VAL A 19 -3.26 1.18 11.48
N TRP A 20 -4.00 2.23 11.85
CA TRP A 20 -3.84 3.56 11.28
C TRP A 20 -2.44 4.11 11.54
N ASP A 21 -1.95 4.08 12.78
CA ASP A 21 -0.66 4.64 13.15
C ASP A 21 0.49 3.88 12.46
N ALA A 22 0.44 2.55 12.45
CA ALA A 22 1.47 1.73 11.80
C ALA A 22 1.56 1.92 10.27
N THR A 23 0.47 2.40 9.65
CA THR A 23 0.39 2.60 8.21
C THR A 23 0.60 4.05 7.79
N GLN A 24 0.13 5.02 8.58
CA GLN A 24 0.27 6.45 8.28
C GLN A 24 1.59 7.06 8.75
N ASP A 25 2.23 6.53 9.79
CA ASP A 25 3.56 6.99 10.22
C ASP A 25 4.64 6.53 9.23
N PRO A 26 5.34 7.44 8.53
CA PRO A 26 6.39 7.08 7.57
C PRO A 26 7.51 6.21 8.16
N ALA A 27 7.87 6.43 9.44
CA ALA A 27 8.92 5.68 10.11
C ALA A 27 8.50 4.23 10.38
N GLN A 28 7.20 4.00 10.62
CA GLN A 28 6.65 2.66 10.80
C GLN A 28 6.35 1.97 9.47
N HIS A 29 5.83 2.73 8.50
CA HIS A 29 5.43 2.23 7.19
C HIS A 29 6.57 1.48 6.48
N VAL A 30 7.76 2.07 6.43
CA VAL A 30 8.93 1.48 5.75
C VAL A 30 9.43 0.20 6.42
N ARG A 31 9.04 -0.06 7.67
CA ARG A 31 9.45 -1.26 8.39
C ARG A 31 8.80 -2.49 7.80
N TRP A 32 7.50 -2.43 7.50
CA TRP A 32 6.72 -3.58 7.04
C TRP A 32 6.53 -3.62 5.52
N ASP A 33 6.42 -2.46 4.86
CA ASP A 33 6.17 -2.43 3.41
C ASP A 33 7.44 -2.53 2.57
N VAL A 34 7.63 -3.66 1.90
CA VAL A 34 8.81 -3.88 1.03
C VAL A 34 8.81 -3.02 -0.22
N ARG A 35 7.69 -2.36 -0.55
CA ARG A 35 7.60 -1.50 -1.73
C ARG A 35 8.46 -0.24 -1.59
N PHE A 36 8.70 0.21 -0.36
CA PHE A 36 9.45 1.43 -0.04
C PHE A 36 10.68 1.11 0.82
N SER A 37 11.75 1.87 0.62
CA SER A 37 12.95 1.85 1.46
C SER A 37 13.06 3.08 2.36
N ARG A 38 12.46 4.20 1.93
CA ARG A 38 12.38 5.44 2.71
C ARG A 38 11.14 6.21 2.29
N ILE A 39 10.48 6.86 3.23
CA ILE A 39 9.42 7.84 3.00
C ILE A 39 9.81 9.07 3.82
N SER A 40 9.82 10.25 3.21
CA SER A 40 10.18 11.51 3.86
C SER A 40 9.08 12.54 3.67
N PRO A 41 8.42 12.99 4.75
CA PRO A 41 7.48 14.10 4.68
C PRO A 41 8.13 15.34 4.08
N VAL A 42 7.41 16.04 3.22
CA VAL A 42 7.85 17.31 2.61
C VAL A 42 7.03 18.45 3.17
N GLY A 43 5.72 18.30 3.27
CA GLY A 43 4.84 19.35 3.77
C GLY A 43 3.37 18.94 3.78
N VAL A 44 2.50 19.94 3.93
CA VAL A 44 1.05 19.79 3.89
C VAL A 44 0.50 20.84 2.92
N THR A 45 -0.38 20.43 2.01
CA THR A 45 -1.04 21.35 1.07
C THR A 45 -2.08 22.21 1.78
N VAL A 46 -2.51 23.29 1.14
CA VAL A 46 -3.60 24.16 1.66
C VAL A 46 -4.89 23.37 1.92
N ALA A 47 -5.13 22.30 1.14
CA ALA A 47 -6.28 21.41 1.31
C ALA A 47 -6.07 20.32 2.39
N GLY A 48 -4.99 20.37 3.17
CA GLY A 48 -4.71 19.44 4.27
C GLY A 48 -4.10 18.10 3.84
N ALA A 49 -3.75 17.92 2.57
CA ALA A 49 -3.11 16.69 2.10
C ALA A 49 -1.61 16.73 2.42
N SER A 50 -1.06 15.64 2.94
CA SER A 50 0.38 15.51 3.23
C SER A 50 1.15 15.21 1.94
N THR A 51 2.23 15.92 1.69
CA THR A 51 3.15 15.66 0.59
C THR A 51 4.40 14.95 1.11
N PHE A 52 4.93 14.01 0.31
CA PHE A 52 6.10 13.22 0.69
C PHE A 52 6.96 12.86 -0.52
N THR A 53 8.23 12.55 -0.26
CA THR A 53 9.08 11.83 -1.20
C THR A 53 9.25 10.39 -0.75
N TYR A 54 9.45 9.48 -1.69
CA TYR A 54 9.75 8.09 -1.39
C TYR A 54 10.97 7.62 -2.16
N GLU A 55 11.68 6.67 -1.58
CA GLU A 55 12.78 5.97 -2.22
C GLU A 55 12.51 4.46 -2.20
N ARG A 56 12.92 3.79 -3.28
CA ARG A 56 13.04 2.33 -3.33
C ARG A 56 14.44 1.96 -3.79
N ARG A 57 15.21 1.37 -2.88
CA ARG A 57 16.53 0.81 -3.19
C ARG A 57 16.36 -0.54 -3.89
N VAL A 58 17.02 -0.67 -5.04
CA VAL A 58 17.18 -1.91 -5.80
C VAL A 58 18.68 -2.13 -6.01
N PRO A 59 19.12 -3.33 -6.41
CA PRO A 59 20.54 -3.55 -6.71
C PRO A 59 21.05 -2.50 -7.71
N PHE A 60 22.10 -1.78 -7.33
CA PHE A 60 22.80 -0.76 -8.13
C PHE A 60 22.00 0.50 -8.50
N HIS A 61 20.79 0.69 -7.98
CA HIS A 61 19.98 1.88 -8.29
C HIS A 61 19.02 2.25 -7.15
N THR A 62 18.67 3.54 -7.05
CA THR A 62 17.65 4.01 -6.09
C THR A 62 16.59 4.77 -6.85
N VAL A 63 15.41 4.17 -6.95
CA VAL A 63 14.22 4.80 -7.52
C VAL A 63 13.71 5.85 -6.55
N ARG A 64 13.49 7.07 -7.03
CA ARG A 64 12.94 8.19 -6.25
C ARG A 64 11.65 8.69 -6.85
N GLY A 65 10.70 9.06 -6.02
CA GLY A 65 9.46 9.67 -6.47
C GLY A 65 8.82 10.54 -5.41
N SER A 66 7.73 11.18 -5.79
CA SER A 66 6.90 12.02 -4.92
C SER A 66 5.51 11.45 -4.80
N GLY A 67 4.83 11.82 -3.71
CA GLY A 67 3.45 11.46 -3.49
C GLY A 67 2.72 12.49 -2.65
N VAL A 68 1.40 12.40 -2.73
CA VAL A 68 0.45 13.13 -1.90
C VAL A 68 -0.48 12.12 -1.28
N SER A 69 -0.81 12.28 -0.01
CA SER A 69 -1.79 11.46 0.69
C SER A 69 -2.73 12.31 1.52
N LEU A 70 -4.01 11.98 1.51
CA LEU A 70 -5.03 12.57 2.36
C LEU A 70 -5.68 11.47 3.19
N GLY A 71 -5.39 11.49 4.49
CA GLY A 71 -6.02 10.62 5.47
C GLY A 71 -7.31 11.25 6.00
N GLU A 72 -8.41 10.52 5.91
CA GLU A 72 -9.72 10.89 6.44
C GLU A 72 -10.08 9.92 7.57
N LYS A 73 -10.05 10.42 8.81
CA LYS A 73 -10.36 9.61 10.01
C LYS A 73 -11.87 9.43 10.25
N THR A 74 -12.73 10.09 9.48
CA THR A 74 -14.18 10.11 9.73
C THR A 74 -14.96 9.81 8.45
N GLY A 75 -15.13 8.53 8.12
CA GLY A 75 -16.12 8.08 7.13
C GLY A 75 -17.50 7.97 7.78
N LEU A 76 -18.57 8.13 6.97
CA LEU A 76 -19.98 8.04 7.41
C LEU A 76 -20.32 6.72 8.12
N ASP A 77 -19.59 5.65 7.81
CA ASP A 77 -19.81 4.29 8.35
C ASP A 77 -18.83 3.92 9.48
N GLY A 78 -18.10 4.90 10.03
CA GLY A 78 -17.02 4.65 11.00
C GLY A 78 -15.73 4.08 10.39
N ALA A 79 -15.71 3.85 9.08
CA ALA A 79 -14.51 3.47 8.34
C ALA A 79 -13.57 4.67 8.20
N ARG A 80 -12.27 4.41 8.25
CA ARG A 80 -11.24 5.41 7.90
C ARG A 80 -10.75 5.16 6.49
N THR A 81 -10.38 6.22 5.79
CA THR A 81 -9.82 6.12 4.44
C THR A 81 -8.54 6.92 4.33
N SER A 82 -7.62 6.48 3.49
CA SER A 82 -6.45 7.27 3.11
C SER A 82 -6.28 7.19 1.61
N ALA A 83 -6.53 8.30 0.93
CA ALA A 83 -6.32 8.42 -0.51
C ALA A 83 -4.87 8.81 -0.77
N LEU A 84 -4.25 8.25 -1.80
CA LEU A 84 -2.87 8.57 -2.16
C LEU A 84 -2.67 8.61 -3.67
N ARG A 85 -1.82 9.53 -4.12
CA ARG A 85 -1.26 9.59 -5.47
C ARG A 85 0.25 9.65 -5.38
N PHE A 86 0.91 9.07 -6.36
CA PHE A 86 2.37 9.02 -6.42
C PHE A 86 2.85 9.02 -7.86
N GLN A 87 4.05 9.54 -8.09
CA GLN A 87 4.70 9.52 -9.39
C GLN A 87 6.22 9.44 -9.26
N THR A 88 6.88 9.16 -10.38
CA THR A 88 8.33 9.19 -10.52
C THR A 88 8.71 9.40 -11.98
N GLU A 89 9.79 10.15 -12.22
CA GLU A 89 10.40 10.31 -13.54
C GLU A 89 11.52 9.28 -13.81
N ASP A 90 11.77 8.39 -12.85
CA ASP A 90 12.82 7.41 -12.94
C ASP A 90 12.46 6.31 -13.96
N ARG A 91 13.23 6.23 -15.04
CA ARG A 91 13.03 5.26 -16.12
C ARG A 91 13.21 3.80 -15.68
N LEU A 92 13.94 3.56 -14.59
CA LEU A 92 14.11 2.24 -13.99
C LEU A 92 12.96 1.90 -13.04
N SER A 93 11.99 2.80 -12.84
CA SER A 93 10.76 2.47 -12.13
C SER A 93 9.80 1.70 -13.05
N PRO A 94 9.24 0.58 -12.58
CA PRO A 94 8.16 -0.09 -13.29
C PRO A 94 6.82 0.68 -13.26
N ILE A 95 6.71 1.71 -12.42
CA ILE A 95 5.52 2.56 -12.25
C ILE A 95 5.89 4.00 -12.55
N ALA A 96 5.17 4.67 -13.46
CA ALA A 96 5.39 6.08 -13.77
C ALA A 96 4.54 7.00 -12.86
N ALA A 97 3.24 6.72 -12.78
CA ALA A 97 2.31 7.44 -11.92
C ALA A 97 1.20 6.51 -11.46
N GLY A 98 0.72 6.65 -10.23
CA GLY A 98 -0.30 5.80 -9.67
C GLY A 98 -1.20 6.50 -8.67
N ARG A 99 -2.36 5.92 -8.46
CA ARG A 99 -3.36 6.36 -7.50
C ARG A 99 -3.92 5.15 -6.76
N GLY A 100 -4.21 5.33 -5.48
CA GLY A 100 -4.77 4.27 -4.68
C GLY A 100 -5.42 4.79 -3.43
N TYR A 101 -6.06 3.89 -2.73
CA TYR A 101 -6.62 4.17 -1.43
C TYR A 101 -6.36 3.01 -0.48
N TRP A 102 -6.41 3.36 0.80
CA TRP A 102 -6.50 2.49 1.93
C TRP A 102 -7.83 2.69 2.63
N ARG A 103 -8.41 1.59 3.10
CA ARG A 103 -9.65 1.60 3.88
C ARG A 103 -9.46 0.74 5.11
N TYR A 104 -9.90 1.25 6.24
CA TYR A 104 -9.84 0.60 7.55
C TYR A 104 -11.27 0.48 8.03
N VAL A 105 -11.78 -0.74 8.12
CA VAL A 105 -13.13 -1.03 8.61
C VAL A 105 -13.01 -1.78 9.92
N ALA A 106 -13.58 -1.24 10.98
CA ALA A 106 -13.68 -1.96 12.25
C ALA A 106 -14.61 -3.19 12.07
N ASP A 107 -14.10 -4.36 12.41
CA ASP A 107 -14.85 -5.63 12.43
C ASP A 107 -14.94 -6.11 13.89
N GLY A 108 -15.81 -5.45 14.66
CA GLY A 108 -15.86 -5.60 16.12
C GLY A 108 -14.82 -4.72 16.84
N ARG A 109 -14.48 -5.07 18.09
CA ARG A 109 -13.60 -4.25 18.95
C ARG A 109 -12.11 -4.46 18.75
N GLU A 110 -11.70 -5.62 18.24
CA GLU A 110 -10.29 -6.06 18.24
C GLU A 110 -9.78 -6.43 16.85
N VAL A 111 -10.64 -6.38 15.82
CA VAL A 111 -10.27 -6.74 14.46
C VAL A 111 -10.53 -5.58 13.52
N THR A 112 -9.57 -5.32 12.64
CA THR A 112 -9.67 -4.32 11.58
C THR A 112 -9.49 -5.00 10.24
N LEU A 113 -10.45 -4.81 9.33
CA LEU A 113 -10.29 -5.15 7.93
C LEU A 113 -9.52 -4.02 7.24
N PHE A 114 -8.30 -4.33 6.80
CA PHE A 114 -7.44 -3.41 6.08
C PHE A 114 -7.45 -3.74 4.59
N VAL A 115 -7.88 -2.78 3.77
CA VAL A 115 -8.08 -2.93 2.33
C VAL A 115 -7.26 -1.90 1.58
N THR A 116 -6.67 -2.31 0.46
CA THR A 116 -6.13 -1.38 -0.55
C THR A 116 -6.63 -1.72 -1.95
N GLY A 117 -6.97 -0.67 -2.68
CA GLY A 117 -7.17 -0.70 -4.12
C GLY A 117 -6.28 0.37 -4.76
N TYR A 118 -5.48 0.01 -5.76
CA TYR A 118 -4.68 0.99 -6.49
C TYR A 118 -4.49 0.61 -7.96
N ASP A 119 -4.34 1.62 -8.82
CA ASP A 119 -3.99 1.46 -10.22
C ASP A 119 -2.86 2.42 -10.57
N TYR A 120 -2.12 2.11 -11.63
CA TYR A 120 -0.98 2.89 -12.06
C TYR A 120 -0.73 2.78 -13.56
N ASN A 121 -0.12 3.82 -14.10
CA ASN A 121 0.45 3.86 -15.44
C ASN A 121 1.82 3.18 -15.43
N PRO A 122 2.02 2.11 -16.23
CA PRO A 122 3.27 1.36 -16.22
C PRO A 122 4.42 2.17 -16.83
N GLY A 123 5.57 2.19 -16.14
CA GLY A 123 6.80 2.79 -16.65
C GLY A 123 7.46 1.96 -17.75
N TRP A 124 7.27 0.63 -17.75
CA TRP A 124 7.89 -0.30 -18.70
C TRP A 124 6.94 -0.83 -19.78
N GLY A 125 5.76 -0.20 -19.95
CA GLY A 125 4.78 -0.60 -20.96
C GLY A 125 4.35 -2.06 -20.83
N VAL A 126 4.69 -2.90 -21.83
CA VAL A 126 4.21 -4.30 -21.94
C VAL A 126 4.66 -5.21 -20.81
N LEU A 127 5.80 -4.93 -20.14
CA LEU A 127 6.28 -5.72 -19.01
C LEU A 127 5.34 -5.64 -17.79
N ASP A 128 4.36 -4.73 -17.80
CA ASP A 128 3.33 -4.62 -16.78
C ASP A 128 2.58 -5.93 -16.53
N VAL A 129 2.45 -6.79 -17.54
CA VAL A 129 1.82 -8.11 -17.41
C VAL A 129 2.47 -9.00 -16.36
N VAL A 130 3.78 -8.82 -16.11
CA VAL A 130 4.53 -9.54 -15.07
C VAL A 130 4.68 -8.68 -13.81
N VAL A 131 4.97 -7.39 -13.98
CA VAL A 131 5.17 -6.45 -12.87
C VAL A 131 3.93 -6.36 -11.99
N ARG A 132 2.75 -6.21 -12.57
CA ARG A 132 1.51 -5.97 -11.83
C ARG A 132 1.13 -7.14 -10.90
N PRO A 133 1.16 -8.42 -11.35
CA PRO A 133 1.05 -9.56 -10.45
C PRO A 133 2.08 -9.56 -9.31
N LEU A 134 3.35 -9.25 -9.61
CA LEU A 134 4.43 -9.21 -8.62
C LEU A 134 4.22 -8.10 -7.59
N LEU A 135 3.85 -6.90 -8.03
CA LEU A 135 3.56 -5.76 -7.14
C LEU A 135 2.45 -6.09 -6.17
N GLY A 136 1.36 -6.66 -6.67
CA GLY A 136 0.29 -7.00 -5.75
C GLY A 136 0.62 -8.23 -4.86
N TRP A 137 1.47 -9.17 -5.31
CA TRP A 137 2.01 -10.20 -4.42
C TRP A 137 2.85 -9.55 -3.31
N ALA A 138 3.70 -8.58 -3.65
CA ALA A 138 4.51 -7.84 -2.69
C ALA A 138 3.63 -7.04 -1.71
N THR A 139 2.56 -6.39 -2.19
CA THR A 139 1.56 -5.73 -1.33
C THR A 139 0.93 -6.71 -0.35
N ALA A 140 0.48 -7.88 -0.81
CA ALA A 140 -0.11 -8.90 0.06
C ALA A 140 0.89 -9.47 1.07
N TRP A 141 2.15 -9.66 0.66
CA TRP A 141 3.21 -10.09 1.57
C TRP A 141 3.50 -9.03 2.64
N SER A 142 3.58 -7.74 2.25
CA SER A 142 3.71 -6.61 3.17
C SER A 142 2.55 -6.55 4.17
N PHE A 143 1.31 -6.78 3.72
CA PHE A 143 0.12 -6.79 4.57
C PHE A 143 0.17 -7.91 5.62
N ASP A 144 0.55 -9.14 5.24
CA ASP A 144 0.69 -10.22 6.22
C ASP A 144 1.86 -9.96 7.20
N ARG A 145 2.92 -9.27 6.75
CA ARG A 145 4.02 -8.84 7.62
C ARG A 145 3.59 -7.78 8.63
N LEU A 146 2.78 -6.80 8.22
CA LEU A 146 2.14 -5.83 9.11
C LEU A 146 1.22 -6.55 10.11
N ARG A 147 0.40 -7.48 9.63
CA ARG A 147 -0.50 -8.30 10.47
C ARG A 147 0.29 -9.04 11.55
N ILE A 148 1.35 -9.76 11.17
CA ILE A 148 2.20 -10.47 12.14
C ILE A 148 2.75 -9.51 13.19
N TRP A 149 3.25 -8.34 12.76
CA TRP A 149 3.81 -7.37 13.69
C TRP A 149 2.76 -6.85 14.69
N LEU A 150 1.60 -6.43 14.22
CA LEU A 150 0.54 -5.90 15.08
C LEU A 150 -0.11 -6.97 15.98
N GLU A 151 -0.26 -8.21 15.49
CA GLU A 151 -0.89 -9.28 16.26
C GLU A 151 0.02 -9.96 17.28
N THR A 152 1.34 -9.92 17.06
CA THR A 152 2.29 -10.72 17.87
C THR A 152 3.42 -9.90 18.49
N GLY A 153 3.55 -8.62 18.13
CA GLY A 153 4.68 -7.78 18.51
C GLY A 153 6.00 -8.12 17.82
N VAL A 154 6.05 -9.17 16.97
CA VAL A 154 7.27 -9.56 16.26
C VAL A 154 7.66 -8.46 15.27
N PRO A 155 8.84 -7.83 15.41
CA PRO A 155 9.23 -6.71 14.58
C PRO A 155 9.32 -7.13 13.10
N PRO A 156 8.88 -6.28 12.15
CA PRO A 156 8.90 -6.60 10.73
C PRO A 156 10.30 -7.00 10.24
N GLU A 157 11.36 -6.43 10.80
CA GLU A 157 12.77 -6.67 10.44
C GLU A 157 13.20 -8.13 10.61
N ARG A 158 12.49 -8.91 11.43
CA ARG A 158 12.70 -10.37 11.54
C ARG A 158 12.34 -11.13 10.26
N TRP A 159 11.56 -10.48 9.39
CA TRP A 159 11.10 -11.00 8.12
C TRP A 159 11.68 -10.17 6.97
N PRO A 160 12.96 -10.36 6.61
CA PRO A 160 13.50 -9.77 5.39
C PRO A 160 12.87 -10.43 4.16
N LEU A 161 12.93 -9.81 2.99
CA LEU A 161 12.26 -10.34 1.77
C LEU A 161 12.71 -11.78 1.43
N TRP A 162 13.97 -12.15 1.69
CA TRP A 162 14.47 -13.51 1.46
C TRP A 162 13.88 -14.56 2.43
N SER A 163 13.13 -14.16 3.46
CA SER A 163 12.39 -15.08 4.32
C SER A 163 11.29 -15.84 3.57
N VAL A 164 10.95 -15.42 2.35
CA VAL A 164 10.04 -16.15 1.46
C VAL A 164 10.52 -17.57 1.17
N PHE A 165 11.83 -17.81 1.23
CA PHE A 165 12.47 -19.11 1.04
C PHE A 165 12.54 -19.93 2.34
N TRP A 166 12.12 -19.39 3.49
CA TRP A 166 12.11 -20.16 4.75
C TRP A 166 10.87 -21.02 4.86
N TRP A 167 10.69 -21.98 3.94
CA TRP A 167 9.45 -22.79 3.88
C TRP A 167 9.16 -23.56 5.17
N TRP A 168 10.18 -23.85 5.99
CA TRP A 168 10.06 -24.48 7.30
C TRP A 168 9.49 -23.55 8.40
N ARG A 169 9.52 -22.22 8.21
CA ARG A 169 8.94 -21.25 9.15
C ARG A 169 7.45 -21.08 8.81
N SER A 170 6.59 -21.60 9.68
CA SER A 170 5.13 -21.47 9.56
C SER A 170 4.66 -20.05 9.86
N ASP A 171 5.38 -19.33 10.72
CA ASP A 171 5.10 -17.98 11.21
C ASP A 171 5.59 -16.86 10.28
N ARG A 172 6.29 -17.18 9.19
CA ARG A 172 6.73 -16.17 8.20
C ARG A 172 5.53 -15.50 7.48
N PRO A 173 5.72 -14.29 6.94
CA PRO A 173 4.72 -13.65 6.10
C PRO A 173 4.46 -14.42 4.80
N ARG A 174 3.18 -14.51 4.40
CA ARG A 174 2.72 -15.19 3.19
C ARG A 174 1.63 -14.37 2.51
N ALA A 175 1.87 -13.98 1.25
CA ALA A 175 0.88 -13.28 0.43
C ALA A 175 -0.44 -14.08 0.26
N SER A 176 -0.40 -15.41 0.39
CA SER A 176 -1.59 -16.26 0.30
C SER A 176 -2.56 -16.14 1.48
N ARG A 177 -2.16 -15.47 2.58
CA ARG A 177 -3.04 -15.16 3.72
C ARG A 177 -3.89 -13.90 3.51
N CYS A 178 -3.63 -13.14 2.46
CA CYS A 178 -4.43 -11.99 2.07
C CYS A 178 -5.33 -12.36 0.89
N LEU A 179 -6.49 -11.72 0.80
CA LEU A 179 -7.34 -11.83 -0.38
C LEU A 179 -6.86 -10.81 -1.42
N ARG A 180 -6.95 -11.19 -2.70
CA ARG A 180 -6.44 -10.43 -3.86
C ARG A 180 -7.55 -9.91 -4.77
N ALA A 181 -8.78 -10.13 -4.35
CA ALA A 181 -10.03 -9.58 -4.84
C ALA A 181 -11.01 -9.67 -3.66
N PRO A 182 -12.02 -8.79 -3.58
CA PRO A 182 -13.11 -8.94 -2.61
C PRO A 182 -13.75 -10.32 -2.72
N ARG A 183 -14.29 -10.85 -1.62
CA ARG A 183 -15.03 -12.12 -1.65
C ARG A 183 -16.12 -12.09 -2.71
N GLY A 184 -16.14 -13.12 -3.57
CA GLY A 184 -17.10 -13.23 -4.68
C GLY A 184 -16.76 -12.40 -5.93
N ARG A 185 -15.66 -11.62 -5.93
CA ARG A 185 -15.18 -10.85 -7.08
C ARG A 185 -13.92 -11.44 -7.70
N SER A 186 -13.66 -11.08 -8.95
CA SER A 186 -12.48 -11.50 -9.71
C SER A 186 -11.31 -10.54 -9.49
N ARG A 187 -10.08 -11.08 -9.56
CA ARG A 187 -8.85 -10.26 -9.59
C ARG A 187 -8.76 -9.32 -10.79
N ARG A 188 -9.59 -9.53 -11.81
CA ARG A 188 -9.63 -8.71 -13.03
C ARG A 188 -10.68 -7.59 -12.99
N ASP A 189 -11.43 -7.49 -11.89
CA ASP A 189 -12.47 -6.47 -11.74
C ASP A 189 -11.84 -5.09 -11.47
N ASP A 190 -12.64 -4.04 -11.67
CA ASP A 190 -12.23 -2.67 -11.38
C ASP A 190 -12.33 -2.38 -9.88
N HIS A 191 -11.24 -2.63 -9.17
CA HIS A 191 -11.15 -2.41 -7.72
C HIS A 191 -11.01 -0.93 -7.32
N LEU A 192 -11.00 -0.01 -8.29
CA LEU A 192 -11.13 1.43 -8.02
C LEU A 192 -12.57 1.94 -8.10
N ALA A 193 -13.53 1.12 -8.55
CA ALA A 193 -14.94 1.53 -8.60
C ALA A 193 -15.48 1.88 -7.20
N ASP A 194 -14.98 1.20 -6.17
CA ASP A 194 -15.36 1.44 -4.77
C ASP A 194 -14.38 2.39 -4.06
N ALA A 195 -13.58 3.18 -4.78
CA ALA A 195 -12.62 4.12 -4.18
C ALA A 195 -13.32 5.30 -3.46
N PRO A 196 -12.74 5.85 -2.39
CA PRO A 196 -13.31 7.01 -1.72
C PRO A 196 -13.30 8.25 -2.64
N PRO A 197 -14.30 9.15 -2.56
CA PRO A 197 -14.36 10.37 -3.36
C PRO A 197 -13.11 11.25 -3.24
N SER A 198 -12.46 11.24 -2.08
CA SER A 198 -11.22 11.96 -1.82
C SER A 198 -10.06 11.56 -2.74
N LEU A 199 -10.07 10.35 -3.29
CA LEU A 199 -9.07 9.94 -4.28
C LEU A 199 -9.20 10.71 -5.61
N ALA A 200 -10.42 11.02 -6.02
CA ALA A 200 -10.67 11.83 -7.21
C ALA A 200 -10.27 13.30 -6.99
N ALA A 201 -10.49 13.81 -5.78
CA ALA A 201 -10.18 15.19 -5.39
C ALA A 201 -8.69 15.44 -5.07
N LEU A 202 -7.88 14.40 -4.87
CA LEU A 202 -6.47 14.54 -4.54
C LEU A 202 -5.71 15.23 -5.70
N PRO A 203 -4.89 16.26 -5.46
CA PRO A 203 -4.05 16.84 -6.51
C PRO A 203 -2.96 15.87 -6.96
N ASP A 204 -2.45 16.06 -8.17
CA ASP A 204 -1.28 15.32 -8.63
C ASP A 204 -0.03 15.77 -7.84
N PRO A 205 0.88 14.85 -7.52
CA PRO A 205 2.11 15.19 -6.82
C PRO A 205 2.97 16.16 -7.64
N GLU A 206 3.74 17.00 -6.94
CA GLU A 206 4.74 17.83 -7.61
C GLU A 206 5.90 16.97 -8.12
N VAL A 207 6.45 17.34 -9.28
CA VAL A 207 7.63 16.68 -9.84
C VAL A 207 8.87 17.13 -9.05
N ILE A 208 9.64 16.16 -8.57
CA ILE A 208 10.96 16.44 -8.00
C ILE A 208 11.90 16.66 -9.20
N ARG A 209 12.29 17.92 -9.43
CA ARG A 209 13.34 18.27 -10.41
C ARG A 209 14.73 17.95 -9.89
#